data_AF-A0A948YCG5-F1
#
_entry.id   AF-A0A948YCG5-F1
#
_cell.length_a   1.000
_cell.length_b   1.000
_cell.length_c   1.000
_cell.angle_alpha   90.00
_cell.angle_beta   90.00
_cell.angle_gamma   90.00
#
_symmetry.space_group_name_H-M   'P 1'
#
loop_
_entity.id
_entity.type
_entity.pdbx_description
1 polymer ?
#
loop_
_entity_poly.entity_id
_entity_poly.type
_entity_poly.pdbx_seq_one_letter_code
_entity_poly.pdbx_strand_id
1 'polypeptide(L)'
;GLFENFIIIELEKLRKINTIHQTMYFYREYGGKEIDVVLEDYKKNYICLELKLDKNNGNKDIFPLTHKFITINKNDYFEKLSNLTNL
;
A
#
# COMPACT_ATOMS: atom_id res chain seq x y z
N GLY A 1 -13.02 1.28 3.91
CA GLY A 1 -14.14 0.92 2.99
C GLY A 1 -14.05 -0.54 2.57
N LEU A 2 -15.10 -1.12 1.98
CA LEU A 2 -15.11 -2.54 1.57
C LEU A 2 -13.95 -2.89 0.62
N PHE A 3 -13.69 -2.02 -0.37
CA PHE A 3 -12.61 -2.21 -1.33
C PHE A 3 -11.23 -2.15 -0.67
N GLU A 4 -10.95 -1.15 0.16
CA GLU A 4 -9.70 -1.05 0.93
C GLU A 4 -9.44 -2.31 1.74
N ASN A 5 -10.45 -2.78 2.49
CA ASN A 5 -10.33 -3.99 3.31
C ASN A 5 -10.07 -5.23 2.45
N PHE A 6 -10.72 -5.35 1.29
CA PHE A 6 -10.46 -6.41 0.33
C PHE A 6 -8.99 -6.40 -0.13
N ILE A 7 -8.46 -5.23 -0.52
CA ILE A 7 -7.07 -5.11 -0.95
C ILE A 7 -6.08 -5.46 0.17
N ILE A 8 -6.34 -5.03 1.40
CA ILE A 8 -5.50 -5.34 2.57
C ILE A 8 -5.43 -6.85 2.82
N ILE A 9 -6.58 -7.54 2.76
CA ILE A 9 -6.64 -9.00 2.94
C ILE A 9 -5.89 -9.72 1.82
N GLU A 10 -6.05 -9.27 0.58
CA GLU A 10 -5.34 -9.86 -0.56
C GLU A 10 -3.82 -9.65 -0.46
N LEU A 11 -3.36 -8.46 -0.06
CA LEU A 11 -1.95 -8.18 0.20
C LEU A 11 -1.37 -9.09 1.29
N GLU A 12 -2.08 -9.23 2.41
CA GLU A 12 -1.64 -10.08 3.52
C GLU A 12 -1.58 -11.56 3.12
N LYS A 13 -2.55 -12.03 2.34
CA LYS A 13 -2.57 -13.39 1.79
C LYS A 13 -1.35 -13.62 0.89
N LEU A 14 -1.09 -12.73 -0.06
CA LEU A 14 0.05 -12.85 -0.98
C LEU A 14 1.39 -12.77 -0.25
N ARG A 15 1.53 -11.87 0.74
CA ARG A 15 2.75 -11.77 1.56
C ARG A 15 3.04 -13.07 2.30
N LYS A 16 2.01 -13.76 2.82
CA LYS A 16 2.17 -15.06 3.47
C LYS A 16 2.53 -16.17 2.50
N ILE A 17 1.85 -16.26 1.36
CA ILE A 17 2.12 -17.29 0.34
C ILE A 17 3.56 -17.16 -0.18
N ASN A 18 4.01 -15.93 -0.44
CA ASN A 18 5.32 -15.67 -1.02
C ASN A 18 6.42 -15.46 0.04
N THR A 19 6.12 -15.65 1.33
CA THR A 19 7.07 -15.47 2.45
C THR A 19 7.77 -14.10 2.43
N ILE A 20 7.03 -13.04 2.10
CA ILE A 20 7.57 -11.69 1.97
C ILE A 20 7.75 -11.08 3.36
N HIS A 21 9.01 -10.83 3.73
CA HIS A 21 9.38 -10.21 5.00
C HIS A 21 9.30 -8.67 4.93
N GLN A 22 8.07 -8.15 4.95
CA GLN A 22 7.78 -6.73 5.07
C GLN A 22 6.86 -6.48 6.27
N THR A 23 6.93 -5.31 6.89
CA THR A 23 5.93 -4.80 7.83
C THR A 23 4.87 -4.05 7.05
N MET A 24 3.61 -4.20 7.43
CA MET A 24 2.47 -3.49 6.83
C MET A 24 1.72 -2.73 7.93
N TYR A 25 1.54 -1.42 7.77
CA TYR A 25 0.89 -0.56 8.78
C TYR A 25 0.17 0.64 8.16
N PHE A 26 -0.75 1.23 8.92
CA PHE A 26 -1.44 2.47 8.55
C PHE A 26 -0.63 3.70 8.97
N TYR A 27 -0.68 4.79 8.21
CA TYR A 27 -0.01 6.04 8.56
C TYR A 27 -1.00 7.20 8.60
N ARG A 28 -0.91 8.02 9.65
CA ARG A 28 -1.67 9.26 9.81
C ARG A 28 -0.79 10.31 10.48
N GLU A 29 -0.77 11.52 9.91
CA GLU A 29 -0.08 12.66 10.52
C GLU A 29 -1.01 13.46 11.46
N TYR A 30 -0.41 14.28 12.34
CA TYR A 30 -1.16 15.14 13.28
C TYR A 30 -2.10 16.13 12.58
N GLY A 31 -1.82 16.51 11.33
CA GLY A 31 -2.69 17.35 10.50
C GLY A 31 -3.94 16.62 9.96
N GLY A 32 -4.14 15.35 10.32
CA GLY A 32 -5.29 14.54 9.92
C GLY A 32 -5.17 13.95 8.51
N LYS A 33 -4.06 14.18 7.80
CA LYS A 33 -3.82 13.51 6.53
C LYS A 33 -3.30 12.09 6.77
N GLU A 34 -3.59 11.19 5.83
CA GLU A 34 -3.32 9.77 5.98
C GLU A 34 -2.81 9.14 4.69
N ILE A 35 -2.19 7.98 4.86
CA ILE A 35 -1.88 7.03 3.79
C ILE A 35 -2.49 5.70 4.19
N ASP A 36 -3.25 5.11 3.25
CA ASP A 36 -4.04 3.92 3.51
C ASP A 36 -3.17 2.74 3.96
N VAL A 37 -2.02 2.48 3.33
CA VAL A 37 -1.09 1.42 3.77
C VAL A 37 0.35 1.83 3.50
N VAL A 38 1.26 1.52 4.42
CA VAL A 38 2.71 1.58 4.22
C VAL A 38 3.28 0.16 4.31
N LEU A 39 4.06 -0.21 3.29
CA LEU A 39 4.89 -1.40 3.28
C LEU A 39 6.33 -1.00 3.55
N GLU A 40 6.95 -1.64 4.53
CA GLU A 40 8.33 -1.41 4.94
C GLU A 40 9.11 -2.72 4.89
N ASP A 41 10.25 -2.75 4.20
CA ASP A 41 11.17 -3.89 4.24
C ASP A 41 12.26 -3.72 5.32
N TYR A 42 13.05 -4.79 5.53
CA TYR A 42 14.14 -4.79 6.51
C TYR A 42 15.27 -3.79 6.20
N LYS A 43 15.36 -3.30 4.96
CA LYS A 43 16.34 -2.30 4.51
C LYS A 43 15.82 -0.88 4.65
N LYS A 44 14.63 -0.68 5.23
CA LYS A 44 13.96 0.61 5.34
C LYS A 44 13.64 1.21 3.96
N ASN A 45 13.29 0.36 2.99
CA ASN A 45 12.61 0.82 1.78
C ASN A 45 11.11 0.89 2.07
N TYR A 46 10.48 1.96 1.59
CA TYR A 46 9.08 2.26 1.87
C TYR A 46 8.26 2.31 0.59
N ILE A 47 7.11 1.64 0.60
CA ILE A 47 6.08 1.77 -0.43
C ILE A 47 4.80 2.27 0.26
N CYS A 48 4.34 3.45 -0.13
CA CYS A 48 3.08 4.02 0.30
C CYS A 48 2.00 3.65 -0.71
N LEU A 49 0.94 3.01 -0.23
CA LEU A 49 -0.20 2.61 -1.01
C LEU A 49 -1.40 3.50 -0.68
N GLU A 50 -2.00 4.05 -1.73
CA GLU A 50 -3.29 4.72 -1.67
C GLU A 50 -4.34 3.81 -2.30
N LEU A 51 -5.42 3.52 -1.60
CA LEU A 51 -6.46 2.59 -2.02
C LEU A 51 -7.73 3.38 -2.35
N LYS A 52 -8.14 3.37 -3.62
CA LYS A 52 -9.28 4.18 -4.09
C LYS A 52 -10.09 3.41 -5.12
N LEU A 53 -11.41 3.47 -5.06
CA LEU A 53 -12.26 2.75 -6.02
C LEU A 53 -12.09 3.23 -7.47
N ASP A 54 -12.19 4.55 -7.69
CA ASP A 54 -12.30 5.13 -9.04
C ASP A 54 -11.26 6.23 -9.34
N LYS A 55 -10.51 6.68 -8.34
CA LYS A 55 -9.65 7.88 -8.42
C LYS A 55 -8.17 7.50 -8.31
N ASN A 56 -7.35 8.00 -9.22
CA ASN A 56 -5.89 7.91 -9.14
C ASN A 56 -5.29 9.15 -8.48
N ASN A 57 -5.76 9.44 -7.27
CA ASN A 57 -5.45 10.66 -6.55
C ASN A 57 -5.03 10.25 -5.14
N GLY A 58 -3.92 10.79 -4.67
CA GLY A 58 -3.41 10.59 -3.32
C GLY A 58 -2.36 11.64 -3.04
N ASN A 59 -2.13 11.93 -1.76
CA ASN A 59 -1.15 12.94 -1.39
C ASN A 59 0.17 12.26 -1.02
N LYS A 60 1.03 12.15 -2.04
CA LYS A 60 2.36 11.55 -1.95
C LYS A 60 3.31 12.25 -0.97
N ASP A 61 3.05 13.51 -0.64
CA ASP A 61 3.97 14.32 0.17
C ASP A 61 3.68 14.20 1.68
N ILE A 62 2.76 13.31 2.08
CA ILE A 62 2.39 13.07 3.49
C ILE A 62 3.44 12.25 4.25
N PHE A 63 4.02 11.23 3.61
CA PHE A 63 4.97 10.35 4.28
C PHE A 63 6.35 11.02 4.34
N PRO A 64 6.95 11.17 5.53
CA PRO A 64 8.14 12.01 5.68
C PRO A 64 9.44 11.35 5.19
N LEU A 65 9.44 10.04 4.91
CA LEU A 65 10.63 9.31 4.47
C LEU A 65 10.58 9.07 2.95
N THR A 66 11.74 8.91 2.32
CA THR A 66 11.85 8.55 0.91
C THR A 66 11.08 7.26 0.63
N HIS A 67 10.14 7.31 -0.31
CA HIS A 67 9.25 6.20 -0.58
C HIS A 67 8.82 6.15 -2.04
N LYS A 68 8.34 4.97 -2.47
CA LYS A 68 7.57 4.83 -3.70
C LYS A 68 6.09 5.01 -3.39
N PHE A 69 5.40 5.87 -4.13
CA PHE A 69 3.96 6.07 -3.98
C PHE A 69 3.19 5.34 -5.08
N ILE A 70 2.20 4.53 -4.71
CA ILE A 70 1.39 3.74 -5.64
C ILE A 70 -0.08 3.90 -5.25
N THR A 71 -0.91 4.32 -6.19
CA THR A 71 -2.37 4.21 -6.03
C THR A 71 -2.84 2.87 -6.56
N ILE A 72 -3.78 2.21 -5.89
CA ILE A 72 -4.41 0.95 -6.31
C ILE A 72 -5.91 1.19 -6.43
N ASN A 73 -6.48 0.82 -7.58
CA ASN A 73 -7.91 0.98 -7.84
C ASN A 73 -8.56 -0.28 -8.42
N LYS A 74 -9.89 -0.26 -8.57
CA LYS A 74 -10.65 -1.44 -9.02
C LYS A 74 -10.26 -1.95 -10.41
N ASN A 75 -9.69 -1.09 -11.25
CA ASN A 75 -9.32 -1.42 -12.63
C ASN A 75 -7.91 -2.04 -12.72
N ASP A 76 -7.03 -1.75 -11.76
CA ASP A 76 -5.61 -2.14 -11.82
C ASP A 76 -5.11 -2.91 -10.59
N TYR A 77 -5.99 -3.23 -9.63
CA TYR A 77 -5.56 -3.87 -8.38
C TYR A 77 -4.86 -5.20 -8.60
N PHE A 78 -5.37 -6.05 -9.49
CA PHE A 78 -4.79 -7.38 -9.71
C PHE A 78 -3.33 -7.29 -10.20
N GLU A 79 -3.08 -6.42 -11.18
CA GLU A 79 -1.74 -6.20 -11.74
C GLU A 79 -0.80 -5.58 -10.70
N LYS A 80 -1.25 -4.54 -9.99
CA LYS A 80 -0.43 -3.85 -8.99
C LYS A 80 -0.07 -4.75 -7.81
N LEU A 81 -1.03 -5.55 -7.32
CA LEU A 81 -0.76 -6.52 -6.27
C LEU A 81 0.24 -7.57 -6.72
N SER A 82 0.07 -8.12 -7.92
CA SER A 82 1.01 -9.09 -8.49
C SER A 82 2.43 -8.52 -8.59
N ASN A 83 2.58 -7.28 -9.07
CA ASN A 83 3.87 -6.61 -9.18
C ASN A 83 4.52 -6.29 -7.83
N LEU A 84 3.73 -6.11 -6.76
CA LEU A 84 4.25 -5.89 -5.41
C LEU A 84 4.76 -7.17 -4.76
N THR A 85 4.24 -8.33 -5.18
CA THR A 85 4.45 -9.61 -4.49
C THR A 85 5.24 -10.63 -5.30
N ASN A 86 5.51 -10.37 -6.57
CA ASN A 86 6.39 -11.20 -7.40
C ASN A 86 7.83 -10.68 -7.29
N LEU A 87 8.66 -11.43 -6.58
CA LEU A 87 10.13 -11.43 -6.69
C LEU A 87 10.55 -12.73 -7.36
#